data_AF-A0A6A4FF26-F1
#
_entry.id   AF-A0A6A4FF26-F1
#
_cell.length_a   1.000
_cell.length_b   1.000
_cell.length_c   1.000
_cell.angle_alpha   90.00
_cell.angle_beta   90.00
_cell.angle_gamma   90.00
#
_symmetry.space_group_name_H-M   'P 1'
#
loop_
_entity.id
_entity.type
_entity.pdbx_description
1 polymer ?
#
loop_
_entity_poly.entity_id
_entity_poly.type
_entity_poly.pdbx_seq_one_letter_code
_entity_poly.pdbx_strand_id
1 'polypeptide(L)'
;MDSARCWDKILASCSVTIEMETVGGKSCVKPTPSSHEGLAAFLDVSSTQHPCQRLRAKLPDLVFFMSPSVLRRVKSRRSSPKTAPPVETVAERWRKCRGERPDLMKIFIALYERMHWVVDSSVILGLHPDLNPGRTPAELALDLQLWQQYSHERKRRSDALRPVLNELYGTLYQASKAVDSANDQPAPDLDPELYFDSSVPFAPPANLPWVPASADWCAASALIDWDEPWRAWWLRQPALHPYNECFLPLHPEFPVFSSADFDYDHVRRQVAKDVDPSAPTPPLCSAQAPTPANREELSIFESILEASDEAST
;
A
#
# COMPACT_ATOMS: atom_id res chain seq x y z
N MET A 1 15.07 4.90 -13.45
CA MET A 1 14.64 3.65 -14.12
C MET A 1 14.27 2.59 -13.10
N ASP A 2 14.94 2.55 -11.95
CA ASP A 2 14.70 1.57 -10.89
C ASP A 2 13.32 1.69 -10.25
N SER A 3 12.88 2.92 -10.01
CA SER A 3 11.52 3.27 -9.55
C SER A 3 10.42 2.74 -10.48
N ALA A 4 10.66 2.75 -11.80
CA ALA A 4 9.71 2.25 -12.79
C ALA A 4 9.60 0.72 -12.72
N ARG A 5 10.72 0.00 -12.57
CA ARG A 5 10.72 -1.47 -12.42
C ARG A 5 9.98 -1.92 -11.16
N CYS A 6 10.20 -1.21 -10.05
CA CYS A 6 9.43 -1.44 -8.82
C CYS A 6 7.93 -1.33 -9.10
N TRP A 7 7.51 -0.26 -9.77
CA TRP A 7 6.11 -0.05 -10.14
C TRP A 7 5.58 -1.10 -11.09
N ASP A 8 6.32 -1.49 -12.12
CA ASP A 8 5.90 -2.52 -13.06
C ASP A 8 5.66 -3.84 -12.34
N LYS A 9 6.54 -4.24 -11.42
CA LYS A 9 6.36 -5.46 -10.61
C LYS A 9 5.16 -5.35 -9.66
N ILE A 10 4.96 -4.19 -9.03
CA ILE A 10 3.79 -3.92 -8.19
C ILE A 10 2.50 -4.03 -9.02
N LEU A 11 2.46 -3.37 -10.18
CA LEU A 11 1.28 -3.30 -11.05
C LEU A 11 0.98 -4.64 -11.72
N ALA A 12 2.01 -5.40 -12.14
CA ALA A 12 1.87 -6.76 -12.65
C ALA A 12 1.26 -7.70 -11.60
N SER A 13 1.58 -7.49 -10.32
CA SER A 13 0.97 -8.23 -9.21
C SER A 13 -0.48 -7.81 -8.97
N CYS A 14 -0.88 -6.59 -9.34
CA CYS A 14 -2.21 -6.03 -9.11
C CYS A 14 -3.26 -6.37 -10.20
N SER A 15 -2.97 -7.29 -11.13
CA SER A 15 -3.93 -7.75 -12.14
C SER A 15 -4.63 -9.04 -11.70
N VAL A 16 -5.58 -8.94 -10.77
CA VAL A 16 -6.37 -10.10 -10.32
C VAL A 16 -7.67 -10.22 -11.12
N THR A 17 -7.94 -11.43 -11.62
CA THR A 17 -9.22 -11.81 -12.22
C THR A 17 -9.97 -12.77 -11.31
N ILE A 18 -11.30 -12.66 -11.28
CA ILE A 18 -12.15 -13.58 -10.51
C ILE A 18 -12.47 -14.78 -11.38
N GLU A 19 -12.25 -15.97 -10.84
CA GLU A 19 -12.69 -17.20 -11.46
C GLU A 19 -14.22 -17.23 -11.57
N MET A 20 -14.70 -17.49 -12.77
CA MET A 20 -16.12 -17.63 -13.07
C MET A 20 -16.47 -19.12 -13.20
N GLU A 21 -17.61 -19.52 -12.65
CA GLU A 21 -18.21 -20.83 -12.84
C GLU A 21 -19.23 -20.81 -13.98
N THR A 22 -19.42 -21.95 -14.65
CA THR A 22 -20.48 -22.10 -15.65
C THR A 22 -21.64 -22.88 -15.04
N VAL A 23 -22.75 -22.20 -14.78
CA VAL A 23 -23.99 -22.80 -14.27
C VAL A 23 -25.08 -22.66 -15.31
N GLY A 24 -25.60 -23.79 -15.82
CA GLY A 24 -26.65 -23.79 -16.84
C GLY A 24 -26.27 -23.04 -18.13
N GLY A 25 -25.00 -23.08 -18.52
CA GLY A 25 -24.47 -22.37 -19.70
C GLY A 25 -24.24 -20.86 -19.52
N LYS A 26 -24.46 -20.33 -18.31
CA LYS A 26 -24.17 -18.93 -17.97
C LYS A 26 -22.96 -18.84 -17.05
N SER A 27 -22.10 -17.87 -17.32
CA SER A 27 -20.96 -17.54 -16.48
C SER A 27 -21.43 -16.78 -15.23
N CYS A 28 -21.12 -17.28 -14.03
CA CYS A 28 -21.44 -16.66 -12.75
C CYS A 28 -20.24 -16.66 -11.81
N VAL A 29 -20.22 -15.74 -10.85
CA VAL A 29 -19.20 -15.76 -9.78
C VAL A 29 -19.51 -16.90 -8.82
N LYS A 30 -18.48 -17.54 -8.26
CA LYS A 30 -18.63 -18.56 -7.21
C LYS A 30 -19.39 -17.97 -6.01
N PRO A 31 -20.34 -18.68 -5.39
CA PRO A 31 -21.00 -18.20 -4.17
C PRO A 31 -20.01 -18.20 -2.99
N THR A 32 -19.98 -17.11 -2.22
CA THR A 32 -19.13 -17.04 -1.02
C THR A 32 -19.65 -17.99 0.06
N PRO A 33 -18.86 -18.94 0.58
CA PRO A 33 -19.21 -19.67 1.79
C PRO A 33 -19.35 -18.70 2.96
N SER A 34 -20.46 -18.74 3.70
CA SER A 34 -20.71 -17.81 4.79
C SER A 34 -21.28 -18.50 6.02
N SER A 35 -20.87 -18.00 7.18
CA SER A 35 -21.47 -18.25 8.49
C SER A 35 -21.76 -16.90 9.14
N HIS A 36 -22.73 -16.84 10.06
CA HIS A 36 -23.03 -15.60 10.76
C HIS A 36 -21.80 -15.09 11.52
N GLU A 37 -21.11 -15.98 12.22
CA GLU A 37 -19.92 -15.68 13.02
C GLU A 37 -18.76 -15.19 12.15
N GLY A 38 -18.47 -15.90 11.05
CA GLY A 38 -17.38 -15.53 10.15
C GLY A 38 -17.64 -14.22 9.41
N LEU A 39 -18.89 -13.97 9.01
CA LEU A 39 -19.31 -12.69 8.46
C LEU A 39 -19.14 -11.58 9.51
N ALA A 40 -19.77 -11.71 10.69
CA ALA A 40 -19.69 -10.70 11.74
C ALA A 40 -18.24 -10.39 12.15
N ALA A 41 -17.39 -11.40 12.29
CA ALA A 41 -15.97 -11.23 12.64
C ALA A 41 -15.18 -10.46 11.58
N PHE A 42 -15.44 -10.72 10.28
CA PHE A 42 -14.74 -10.01 9.20
C PHE A 42 -15.29 -8.60 8.98
N LEU A 43 -16.59 -8.37 9.18
CA LEU A 43 -17.16 -7.03 9.01
C LEU A 43 -16.79 -6.09 10.16
N ASP A 44 -16.40 -6.62 11.33
CA ASP A 44 -15.80 -5.84 12.42
C ASP A 44 -14.31 -5.53 12.16
N VAL A 45 -14.09 -4.66 11.19
CA VAL A 45 -12.76 -4.13 10.81
C VAL A 45 -12.05 -3.35 11.93
N SER A 46 -12.75 -3.06 13.03
CA SER A 46 -12.19 -2.37 14.20
C SER A 46 -11.59 -3.31 15.23
N SER A 47 -11.97 -4.60 15.21
CA SER A 47 -11.42 -5.63 16.07
C SER A 47 -9.91 -5.78 15.89
N THR A 48 -9.18 -5.87 16.99
CA THR A 48 -7.73 -6.13 16.97
C THR A 48 -7.36 -7.49 16.39
N GLN A 49 -8.32 -8.43 16.37
CA GLN A 49 -8.15 -9.75 15.76
C GLN A 49 -8.36 -9.74 14.24
N HIS A 50 -8.97 -8.67 13.71
CA HIS A 50 -9.24 -8.56 12.28
C HIS A 50 -7.91 -8.53 11.48
N PRO A 51 -7.79 -9.24 10.35
CA PRO A 51 -6.55 -9.30 9.57
C PRO A 51 -6.00 -7.90 9.17
N CYS A 52 -6.87 -6.95 8.80
CA CYS A 52 -6.52 -5.54 8.62
C CYS A 52 -5.72 -4.94 9.79
N GLN A 53 -6.21 -5.08 11.03
CA GLN A 53 -5.52 -4.53 12.20
C GLN A 53 -4.18 -5.23 12.47
N ARG A 54 -4.15 -6.55 12.24
CA ARG A 54 -2.91 -7.33 12.35
C ARG A 54 -1.87 -6.93 11.30
N LEU A 55 -2.28 -6.64 10.07
CA LEU A 55 -1.38 -6.10 9.03
C LEU A 55 -0.86 -4.72 9.40
N ARG A 56 -1.72 -3.84 9.93
CA ARG A 56 -1.30 -2.50 10.36
C ARG A 56 -0.20 -2.58 11.42
N ALA A 57 -0.31 -3.52 12.36
CA ALA A 57 0.69 -3.73 13.40
C ALA A 57 2.05 -4.22 12.86
N LYS A 58 2.10 -4.73 11.63
CA LYS A 58 3.34 -5.17 10.97
C LYS A 58 4.08 -4.04 10.26
N LEU A 59 3.48 -2.86 10.11
CA LEU A 59 4.14 -1.73 9.45
C LEU A 59 5.45 -1.38 10.19
N PRO A 60 6.53 -1.06 9.47
CA PRO A 60 7.76 -0.56 10.09
C PRO A 60 7.47 0.73 10.87
N ASP A 61 8.19 0.99 11.97
CA ASP A 61 7.98 2.17 12.83
C ASP A 61 8.26 3.50 12.11
N LEU A 62 9.26 3.49 11.21
CA LEU A 62 9.70 4.65 10.45
C LEU A 62 9.38 4.48 8.97
N VAL A 63 9.15 5.62 8.31
CA VAL A 63 9.10 5.69 6.85
C VAL A 63 10.50 5.77 6.27
N PHE A 64 10.72 5.23 5.07
CA PHE A 64 12.07 4.95 4.56
C PHE A 64 12.69 6.14 3.82
N PHE A 65 11.89 6.85 3.03
CA PHE A 65 12.37 7.92 2.16
C PHE A 65 12.06 9.33 2.68
N MET A 66 11.74 9.46 3.97
CA MET A 66 11.41 10.74 4.59
C MET A 66 12.27 10.98 5.81
N SER A 67 12.92 12.14 5.86
CA SER A 67 13.68 12.56 7.02
C SER A 67 12.85 12.55 8.33
N PRO A 68 13.42 12.06 9.44
CA PRO A 68 12.81 12.18 10.76
C PRO A 68 12.46 13.61 11.17
N SER A 69 13.21 14.62 10.69
CA SER A 69 12.96 16.03 11.01
C SER A 69 11.64 16.51 10.39
N VAL A 70 11.37 16.15 9.13
CA VAL A 70 10.09 16.41 8.44
C VAL A 70 8.94 15.79 9.24
N LEU A 71 9.06 14.52 9.62
CA LEU A 71 8.03 13.82 10.39
C LEU A 71 7.75 14.50 11.73
N ARG A 72 8.80 14.98 12.41
CA ARG A 72 8.68 15.73 13.67
C ARG A 72 7.95 17.05 13.47
N ARG A 73 8.27 17.81 12.41
CA ARG A 73 7.58 19.07 12.07
C ARG A 73 6.10 18.83 11.85
N VAL A 74 5.73 17.84 11.04
CA VAL A 74 4.32 17.47 10.78
C VAL A 74 3.60 17.06 12.08
N LYS A 75 4.25 16.27 12.95
CA LYS A 75 3.68 15.88 14.25
C LYS A 75 3.44 17.07 15.20
N SER A 76 4.35 18.05 15.19
CA SER A 76 4.30 19.22 16.08
C SER A 76 3.42 20.37 15.57
N ARG A 77 3.00 20.30 14.30
CA ARG A 77 2.31 21.39 13.63
C ARG A 77 0.93 21.66 14.23
N ARG A 78 0.72 22.91 14.64
CA ARG A 78 -0.58 23.42 15.14
C ARG A 78 -1.34 24.26 14.11
N SER A 79 -0.69 24.62 12.99
CA SER A 79 -1.23 25.51 11.95
C SER A 79 -2.01 24.77 10.86
N SER A 80 -2.84 25.53 10.12
CA SER A 80 -3.71 25.02 9.06
C SER A 80 -2.94 24.34 7.92
N PRO A 81 -3.42 23.21 7.35
CA PRO A 81 -2.75 22.48 6.27
C PRO A 81 -2.55 23.27 4.97
N LYS A 82 -3.26 24.39 4.76
CA LYS A 82 -3.34 25.09 3.47
C LYS A 82 -2.02 25.75 3.00
N THR A 83 -1.03 25.90 3.87
CA THR A 83 0.28 26.50 3.56
C THR A 83 1.43 25.53 3.76
N ALA A 84 1.14 24.22 3.81
CA ALA A 84 2.16 23.21 4.03
C ALA A 84 3.09 23.07 2.81
N PRO A 85 4.43 22.99 3.03
CA PRO A 85 5.34 22.59 1.97
C PRO A 85 4.96 21.20 1.41
N PRO A 86 5.26 20.91 0.13
CA PRO A 86 4.95 19.63 -0.51
C PRO A 86 5.40 18.41 0.33
N VAL A 87 6.62 18.45 0.86
CA VAL A 87 7.19 17.36 1.69
C VAL A 87 6.33 17.05 2.93
N GLU A 88 5.80 18.09 3.57
CA GLU A 88 4.97 17.95 4.77
C GLU A 88 3.55 17.48 4.44
N THR A 89 3.04 17.90 3.27
CA THR A 89 1.76 17.41 2.75
C THR A 89 1.85 15.91 2.47
N VAL A 90 2.90 15.44 1.80
CA VAL A 90 3.16 14.01 1.53
C VAL A 90 3.27 13.24 2.84
N ALA A 91 4.11 13.71 3.78
CA ALA A 91 4.28 13.07 5.08
C ALA A 91 2.96 12.96 5.86
N GLU A 92 2.14 14.00 5.90
CA GLU A 92 0.82 13.93 6.57
C GLU A 92 -0.13 12.94 5.88
N ARG A 93 -0.10 12.85 4.54
CA ARG A 93 -0.93 11.87 3.81
C ARG A 93 -0.44 10.43 4.05
N TRP A 94 0.85 10.18 4.14
CA TRP A 94 1.40 8.88 4.52
C TRP A 94 0.97 8.43 5.91
N ARG A 95 0.98 9.33 6.89
CA ARG A 95 0.47 9.03 8.25
C ARG A 95 -1.00 8.62 8.24
N LYS A 96 -1.81 9.22 7.35
CA LYS A 96 -3.20 8.80 7.12
C LYS A 96 -3.27 7.41 6.51
N CYS A 97 -2.50 7.14 5.45
CA CYS A 97 -2.44 5.83 4.81
C CYS A 97 -2.01 4.73 5.78
N ARG A 98 -1.06 5.02 6.68
CA ARG A 98 -0.56 4.11 7.73
C ARG A 98 -1.53 3.95 8.92
N GLY A 99 -2.57 4.78 9.02
CA GLY A 99 -3.55 4.72 10.10
C GLY A 99 -2.93 4.95 11.48
N GLU A 100 -1.95 5.86 11.61
CA GLU A 100 -1.16 6.07 12.83
C GLU A 100 -1.97 6.60 14.03
N ARG A 101 -3.19 7.11 13.80
CA ARG A 101 -4.09 7.61 14.84
C ARG A 101 -5.47 6.98 14.71
N PRO A 102 -6.23 6.81 15.82
CA PRO A 102 -7.57 6.22 15.77
C PRO A 102 -8.51 6.89 14.75
N ASP A 103 -8.46 8.22 14.62
CA ASP A 103 -9.28 8.99 13.68
C ASP A 103 -8.89 8.78 12.20
N LEU A 104 -7.68 8.27 11.96
CA LEU A 104 -7.12 8.01 10.63
C LEU A 104 -7.26 6.55 10.21
N MET A 105 -7.62 5.66 11.13
CA MET A 105 -7.70 4.22 10.88
C MET A 105 -8.64 3.86 9.72
N LYS A 106 -9.68 4.66 9.49
CA LYS A 106 -10.60 4.52 8.34
C LYS A 106 -9.90 4.58 6.98
N ILE A 107 -8.79 5.29 6.86
CA ILE A 107 -8.02 5.42 5.61
C ILE A 107 -7.21 4.14 5.37
N PHE A 108 -6.53 3.63 6.40
CA PHE A 108 -5.85 2.33 6.34
C PHE A 108 -6.84 1.20 6.03
N ILE A 109 -8.01 1.19 6.71
CA ILE A 109 -9.07 0.21 6.43
C ILE A 109 -9.53 0.30 4.98
N ALA A 110 -9.76 1.51 4.44
CA ALA A 110 -10.13 1.68 3.04
C ALA A 110 -9.08 1.11 2.08
N LEU A 111 -7.78 1.29 2.38
CA LEU A 111 -6.69 0.72 1.60
C LEU A 111 -6.72 -0.82 1.65
N TYR A 112 -6.87 -1.38 2.85
CA TYR A 112 -7.02 -2.83 3.03
C TYR A 112 -8.22 -3.38 2.25
N GLU A 113 -9.38 -2.73 2.32
CA GLU A 113 -10.59 -3.13 1.60
C GLU A 113 -10.42 -3.08 0.09
N ARG A 114 -9.60 -2.15 -0.43
CA ARG A 114 -9.24 -2.13 -1.85
C ARG A 114 -8.34 -3.30 -2.25
N MET A 115 -7.43 -3.72 -1.37
CA MET A 115 -6.60 -4.91 -1.57
C MET A 115 -7.39 -6.22 -1.36
N HIS A 116 -8.53 -6.16 -0.67
CA HIS A 116 -9.36 -7.31 -0.29
C HIS A 116 -10.83 -7.07 -0.67
N TRP A 117 -11.06 -6.70 -1.93
CA TRP A 117 -12.39 -6.29 -2.36
C TRP A 117 -13.33 -7.49 -2.51
N VAL A 118 -14.05 -7.82 -1.44
CA VAL A 118 -15.06 -8.89 -1.45
C VAL A 118 -16.14 -8.55 -2.47
N VAL A 119 -16.40 -9.49 -3.40
CA VAL A 119 -17.34 -9.33 -4.50
C VAL A 119 -18.80 -9.40 -4.01
N ASP A 120 -19.56 -8.31 -4.15
CA ASP A 120 -20.95 -8.20 -3.67
C ASP A 120 -21.88 -9.28 -4.22
N SER A 121 -21.79 -9.58 -5.52
CA SER A 121 -22.62 -10.62 -6.15
C SER A 121 -22.34 -12.01 -5.57
N SER A 122 -21.08 -12.30 -5.25
CA SER A 122 -20.66 -13.55 -4.60
C SER A 122 -21.29 -13.72 -3.22
N VAL A 123 -21.35 -12.66 -2.43
CA VAL A 123 -21.97 -12.66 -1.09
C VAL A 123 -23.48 -12.81 -1.20
N ILE A 124 -24.13 -12.06 -2.10
CA ILE A 124 -25.58 -12.15 -2.30
C ILE A 124 -25.99 -13.56 -2.77
N LEU A 125 -25.24 -14.15 -3.69
CA LEU A 125 -25.44 -15.53 -4.11
C LEU A 125 -25.23 -16.50 -2.94
N GLY A 126 -24.13 -16.35 -2.19
CA GLY A 126 -23.82 -17.19 -1.03
C GLY A 126 -24.84 -17.13 0.10
N LEU A 127 -25.66 -16.08 0.18
CA LEU A 127 -26.75 -15.92 1.15
C LEU A 127 -28.12 -16.33 0.59
N HIS A 128 -28.19 -16.87 -0.63
CA HIS A 128 -29.44 -17.32 -1.22
C HIS A 128 -29.99 -18.55 -0.48
N PRO A 129 -31.31 -18.61 -0.16
CA PRO A 129 -31.91 -19.74 0.56
C PRO A 129 -31.66 -21.11 -0.07
N ASP A 130 -31.72 -21.21 -1.40
CA ASP A 130 -31.50 -22.48 -2.12
C ASP A 130 -30.09 -23.04 -1.95
N LEU A 131 -29.09 -22.18 -1.65
CA LEU A 131 -27.72 -22.60 -1.37
C LEU A 131 -27.48 -22.86 0.13
N ASN A 132 -28.48 -22.59 0.97
CA ASN A 132 -28.40 -22.68 2.42
C ASN A 132 -29.60 -23.45 3.01
N PRO A 133 -29.87 -24.70 2.58
CA PRO A 133 -31.06 -25.45 3.00
C PRO A 133 -31.14 -25.72 4.52
N GLY A 134 -30.01 -25.60 5.24
CA GLY A 134 -29.94 -25.75 6.70
C GLY A 134 -30.12 -24.45 7.50
N ARG A 135 -30.31 -23.30 6.83
CA ARG A 135 -30.47 -21.99 7.48
C ARG A 135 -31.87 -21.46 7.28
N THR A 136 -32.42 -20.81 8.31
CA THR A 136 -33.73 -20.18 8.23
C THR A 136 -33.69 -18.89 7.39
N PRO A 137 -34.80 -18.49 6.76
CA PRO A 137 -34.87 -17.22 6.04
C PRO A 137 -34.54 -16.00 6.92
N ALA A 138 -34.85 -16.05 8.21
CA ALA A 138 -34.55 -14.97 9.15
C ALA A 138 -33.05 -14.82 9.41
N GLU A 139 -32.32 -15.92 9.56
CA GLU A 139 -30.85 -15.90 9.72
C GLU A 139 -30.15 -15.33 8.48
N LEU A 140 -30.59 -15.74 7.28
CA LEU A 140 -30.06 -15.22 6.02
C LEU A 140 -30.36 -13.72 5.83
N ALA A 141 -31.55 -13.27 6.25
CA ALA A 141 -31.90 -11.86 6.21
C ALA A 141 -31.03 -11.00 7.15
N LEU A 142 -30.68 -11.52 8.33
CA LEU A 142 -29.78 -10.84 9.27
C LEU A 142 -28.38 -10.69 8.69
N ASP A 143 -27.84 -11.75 8.08
CA ASP A 143 -26.53 -11.71 7.43
C ASP A 143 -26.51 -10.76 6.23
N LEU A 144 -27.58 -10.75 5.43
CA LEU A 144 -27.71 -9.80 4.34
C LEU A 144 -27.74 -8.36 4.85
N GLN A 145 -28.42 -8.10 5.97
CA GLN A 145 -28.44 -6.78 6.60
C GLN A 145 -27.04 -6.37 7.10
N LEU A 146 -26.30 -7.29 7.73
CA LEU A 146 -24.91 -7.06 8.14
C LEU A 146 -24.03 -6.70 6.95
N TRP A 147 -24.12 -7.47 5.87
CA TRP A 147 -23.38 -7.21 4.63
C TRP A 147 -23.73 -5.83 4.03
N GLN A 148 -25.01 -5.49 3.98
CA GLN A 148 -25.46 -4.18 3.48
C GLN A 148 -24.89 -3.04 4.33
N GLN A 149 -24.94 -3.14 5.66
CA GLN A 149 -24.36 -2.13 6.55
C GLN A 149 -22.86 -1.95 6.28
N TYR A 150 -22.12 -3.06 6.20
CA TYR A 150 -20.70 -3.02 5.87
C TYR A 150 -20.44 -2.39 4.51
N SER A 151 -21.18 -2.75 3.46
CA SER A 151 -20.98 -2.21 2.10
C SER A 151 -21.20 -0.69 2.06
N HIS A 152 -22.18 -0.17 2.81
CA HIS A 152 -22.37 1.28 2.97
C HIS A 152 -21.19 1.95 3.67
N GLU A 153 -20.68 1.37 4.75
CA GLU A 153 -19.53 1.90 5.48
C GLU A 153 -18.23 1.83 4.66
N ARG A 154 -18.01 0.72 3.94
CA ARG A 154 -16.91 0.56 2.98
C ARG A 154 -16.92 1.65 1.92
N LYS A 155 -18.11 1.99 1.39
CA LYS A 155 -18.26 3.11 0.45
C LYS A 155 -17.87 4.45 1.09
N ARG A 156 -18.33 4.75 2.31
CA ARG A 156 -17.95 5.97 3.05
C ARG A 156 -16.44 6.07 3.28
N ARG A 157 -15.81 4.95 3.64
CA ARG A 157 -14.35 4.85 3.80
C ARG A 157 -13.61 5.08 2.49
N SER A 158 -14.07 4.48 1.39
CA SER A 158 -13.53 4.71 0.04
C SER A 158 -13.65 6.18 -0.38
N ASP A 159 -14.79 6.82 -0.07
CA ASP A 159 -15.00 8.25 -0.34
C ASP A 159 -14.05 9.14 0.47
N ALA A 160 -13.74 8.75 1.71
CA ALA A 160 -12.75 9.45 2.54
C ALA A 160 -11.31 9.22 2.07
N LEU A 161 -11.00 8.06 1.49
CA LEU A 161 -9.67 7.72 0.96
C LEU A 161 -9.34 8.51 -0.31
N ARG A 162 -10.31 8.70 -1.21
CA ARG A 162 -10.13 9.37 -2.50
C ARG A 162 -9.45 10.75 -2.44
N PRO A 163 -9.88 11.71 -1.60
CA PRO A 163 -9.17 12.99 -1.49
C PRO A 163 -7.76 12.85 -0.92
N VAL A 164 -7.50 11.87 -0.05
CA VAL A 164 -6.16 11.59 0.50
C VAL A 164 -5.22 11.15 -0.61
N LEU A 165 -5.65 10.20 -1.46
CA LEU A 165 -4.84 9.71 -2.58
C LEU A 165 -4.65 10.76 -3.67
N ASN A 166 -5.70 11.51 -4.00
CA ASN A 166 -5.62 12.56 -5.02
C ASN A 166 -4.60 13.64 -4.63
N GLU A 167 -4.60 14.06 -3.36
CA GLU A 167 -3.64 15.04 -2.86
C GLU A 167 -2.24 14.43 -2.76
N LEU A 168 -2.09 13.20 -2.26
CA LEU A 168 -0.79 12.53 -2.17
C LEU A 168 -0.12 12.42 -3.55
N TYR A 169 -0.78 11.76 -4.51
CA TYR A 169 -0.19 11.54 -5.83
C TYR A 169 -0.12 12.82 -6.65
N GLY A 170 -1.06 13.76 -6.44
CA GLY A 170 -1.01 15.08 -7.06
C GLY A 170 0.20 15.89 -6.58
N THR A 171 0.46 15.94 -5.27
CA THR A 171 1.62 16.63 -4.70
C THR A 171 2.93 15.99 -5.14
N LEU A 172 3.03 14.66 -5.08
CA LEU A 172 4.22 13.94 -5.57
C LEU A 172 4.50 14.24 -7.05
N TYR A 173 3.45 14.25 -7.87
CA TYR A 173 3.60 14.46 -9.31
C TYR A 173 4.11 15.86 -9.62
N GLN A 174 3.52 16.88 -8.99
CA GLN A 174 3.95 18.27 -9.18
C GLN A 174 5.39 18.48 -8.69
N ALA A 175 5.75 17.95 -7.51
CA ALA A 175 7.10 18.10 -6.96
C ALA A 175 8.17 17.38 -7.79
N SER A 176 7.83 16.22 -8.38
CA SER A 176 8.74 15.47 -9.25
C SER A 176 8.99 16.13 -10.61
N LYS A 177 8.13 17.07 -11.01
CA LYS A 177 8.20 17.78 -12.29
C LYS A 177 8.83 19.16 -12.21
N ALA A 178 9.31 19.57 -11.03
CA ALA A 178 9.99 20.83 -10.88
C ALA A 178 11.26 20.88 -11.76
N VAL A 179 11.47 22.02 -12.39
CA VAL A 179 12.63 22.32 -13.24
C VAL A 179 13.30 23.58 -12.74
N ASP A 180 14.62 23.64 -12.88
CA ASP A 180 15.39 24.83 -12.59
C ASP A 180 15.10 25.90 -13.65
N SER A 181 14.58 27.02 -13.18
CA SER A 181 14.15 28.14 -14.04
C SER A 181 15.31 28.85 -14.74
N ALA A 182 16.57 28.59 -14.35
CA ALA A 182 17.75 29.19 -14.97
C ALA A 182 18.25 28.42 -16.20
N ASN A 183 17.99 27.11 -16.30
CA ASN A 183 18.61 26.24 -17.32
C ASN A 183 17.65 25.16 -17.89
N ASP A 184 16.37 25.20 -17.52
CA ASP A 184 15.33 24.22 -17.90
C ASP A 184 15.70 22.75 -17.59
N GLN A 185 16.65 22.52 -16.67
CA GLN A 185 17.02 21.18 -16.25
C GLN A 185 16.09 20.66 -15.14
N PRO A 186 15.87 19.33 -15.05
CA PRO A 186 15.14 18.74 -13.93
C PRO A 186 15.77 19.11 -12.58
N ALA A 187 14.96 19.66 -11.68
CA ALA A 187 15.32 20.01 -10.31
C ALA A 187 14.15 19.69 -9.37
N PRO A 188 13.87 18.38 -9.15
CA PRO A 188 12.70 17.97 -8.39
C PRO A 188 12.80 18.40 -6.92
N ASP A 189 11.71 18.96 -6.38
CA ASP A 189 11.62 19.35 -4.96
C ASP A 189 11.57 18.12 -4.04
N LEU A 190 11.14 16.98 -4.57
CA LEU A 190 10.96 15.71 -3.89
C LEU A 190 11.45 14.55 -4.74
N ASP A 191 12.03 13.55 -4.10
CA ASP A 191 12.46 12.32 -4.76
C ASP A 191 11.31 11.55 -5.41
N PRO A 192 11.49 11.04 -6.64
CA PRO A 192 10.54 10.12 -7.26
C PRO A 192 10.43 8.79 -6.47
N GLU A 193 11.41 8.44 -5.65
CA GLU A 193 11.41 7.25 -4.79
C GLU A 193 10.25 7.22 -3.78
N LEU A 194 9.76 8.39 -3.38
CA LEU A 194 8.62 8.54 -2.47
C LEU A 194 7.35 7.84 -2.99
N TYR A 195 7.20 7.67 -4.31
CA TYR A 195 6.02 7.02 -4.86
C TYR A 195 5.85 5.57 -4.35
N PHE A 196 6.93 4.86 -4.11
CA PHE A 196 6.91 3.45 -3.75
C PHE A 196 7.54 3.18 -2.37
N ASP A 197 7.50 4.15 -1.45
CA ASP A 197 7.97 3.93 -0.07
C ASP A 197 7.33 2.68 0.53
N SER A 198 8.17 1.67 0.77
CA SER A 198 7.77 0.32 1.15
C SER A 198 7.08 0.27 2.52
N SER A 199 7.25 1.30 3.34
CA SER A 199 6.62 1.42 4.65
C SER A 199 5.19 2.01 4.58
N VAL A 200 4.74 2.47 3.42
CA VAL A 200 3.45 3.13 3.25
C VAL A 200 2.54 2.27 2.39
N PRO A 201 1.40 1.81 2.92
CA PRO A 201 0.39 1.11 2.12
C PRO A 201 -0.01 1.93 0.88
N PHE A 202 0.24 1.39 -0.31
CA PHE A 202 -0.19 2.00 -1.56
C PHE A 202 -1.61 1.54 -1.93
N ALA A 203 -2.29 2.36 -2.74
CA ALA A 203 -3.57 2.00 -3.32
C ALA A 203 -3.38 1.43 -4.73
N PRO A 204 -3.95 0.25 -5.04
CA PRO A 204 -3.91 -0.29 -6.40
C PRO A 204 -4.80 0.58 -7.31
N PRO A 205 -4.50 0.67 -8.62
CA PRO A 205 -5.30 1.47 -9.56
C PRO A 205 -6.77 1.07 -9.58
N ALA A 206 -7.05 -0.24 -9.50
CA ALA A 206 -8.37 -0.82 -9.35
C ALA A 206 -8.48 -1.59 -8.03
N ASN A 207 -9.70 -1.79 -7.54
CA ASN A 207 -9.93 -2.69 -6.42
C ASN A 207 -9.49 -4.11 -6.82
N LEU A 208 -8.83 -4.84 -5.92
CA LEU A 208 -8.42 -6.22 -6.13
C LEU A 208 -9.56 -7.14 -5.66
N PRO A 209 -10.41 -7.62 -6.60
CA PRO A 209 -11.52 -8.45 -6.20
C PRO A 209 -11.02 -9.76 -5.59
N TRP A 210 -11.79 -10.32 -4.68
CA TRP A 210 -11.61 -11.70 -4.21
C TRP A 210 -12.93 -12.27 -3.69
N VAL A 211 -12.99 -13.59 -3.63
CA VAL A 211 -14.09 -14.35 -3.04
C VAL A 211 -13.51 -15.17 -1.88
N PRO A 212 -14.00 -15.01 -0.63
CA PRO A 212 -13.55 -15.83 0.48
C PRO A 212 -13.70 -17.33 0.17
N ALA A 213 -12.64 -18.09 0.38
CA ALA A 213 -12.62 -19.54 0.10
C ALA A 213 -13.29 -20.38 1.20
N SER A 214 -13.60 -19.79 2.35
CA SER A 214 -14.19 -20.49 3.51
C SER A 214 -15.16 -19.59 4.27
N ALA A 215 -15.98 -20.20 5.13
CA ALA A 215 -16.92 -19.47 5.98
C ALA A 215 -16.23 -18.64 7.08
N ASP A 216 -14.96 -18.94 7.40
CA ASP A 216 -14.10 -18.07 8.19
C ASP A 216 -13.37 -17.10 7.24
N TRP A 217 -13.97 -15.93 7.06
CA TRP A 217 -13.47 -14.92 6.12
C TRP A 217 -12.15 -14.30 6.61
N CYS A 218 -11.95 -14.20 7.92
CA CYS A 218 -10.70 -13.71 8.50
C CYS A 218 -9.53 -14.66 8.20
N ALA A 219 -9.73 -15.97 8.39
CA ALA A 219 -8.75 -16.98 8.04
C ALA A 219 -8.49 -17.02 6.53
N ALA A 220 -9.56 -16.97 5.71
CA ALA A 220 -9.43 -16.92 4.25
C ALA A 220 -8.63 -15.70 3.78
N SER A 221 -8.85 -14.53 4.40
CA SER A 221 -8.11 -13.31 4.07
C SER A 221 -6.63 -13.41 4.48
N ALA A 222 -6.35 -14.04 5.63
CA ALA A 222 -4.98 -14.25 6.05
C ALA A 222 -4.25 -15.26 5.17
N LEU A 223 -4.96 -16.22 4.55
CA LEU A 223 -4.40 -17.18 3.61
C LEU A 223 -4.07 -16.51 2.27
N ILE A 224 -5.00 -15.73 1.70
CA ILE A 224 -4.73 -15.02 0.44
C ILE A 224 -3.62 -13.98 0.59
N ASP A 225 -3.42 -13.38 1.77
CA ASP A 225 -2.24 -12.54 2.06
C ASP A 225 -0.91 -13.29 1.86
N TRP A 226 -0.88 -14.61 2.07
CA TRP A 226 0.31 -15.44 1.87
C TRP A 226 0.48 -15.84 0.40
N ASP A 227 -0.59 -16.23 -0.26
CA ASP A 227 -0.54 -16.66 -1.66
C ASP A 227 -0.32 -15.47 -2.61
N GLU A 228 -0.88 -14.31 -2.26
CA GLU A 228 -0.84 -13.06 -3.00
C GLU A 228 -0.21 -11.95 -2.15
N PRO A 229 1.12 -11.95 -1.92
CA PRO A 229 1.78 -11.10 -0.92
C PRO A 229 1.57 -9.60 -1.14
N TRP A 230 1.30 -9.17 -2.39
CA TRP A 230 0.97 -7.78 -2.70
C TRP A 230 -0.29 -7.29 -1.98
N ARG A 231 -1.28 -8.15 -1.70
CA ARG A 231 -2.50 -7.78 -0.96
C ARG A 231 -2.21 -7.29 0.46
N ALA A 232 -1.13 -7.79 1.04
CA ALA A 232 -0.63 -7.42 2.35
C ALA A 232 0.55 -6.42 2.27
N TRP A 233 0.76 -5.75 1.13
CA TRP A 233 1.91 -4.88 0.88
C TRP A 233 3.26 -5.55 1.19
N TRP A 234 3.35 -6.85 0.94
CA TRP A 234 4.50 -7.71 1.25
C TRP A 234 4.91 -7.71 2.73
N LEU A 235 4.08 -7.22 3.66
CA LEU A 235 4.40 -7.19 5.09
C LEU A 235 4.58 -8.59 5.70
N ARG A 236 4.09 -9.63 5.02
CA ARG A 236 4.29 -11.03 5.42
C ARG A 236 5.48 -11.71 4.71
N GLN A 237 5.96 -11.12 3.62
CA GLN A 237 7.03 -11.66 2.78
C GLN A 237 7.92 -10.51 2.28
N PRO A 238 8.58 -9.77 3.19
CA PRO A 238 9.30 -8.55 2.84
C PRO A 238 10.45 -8.78 1.85
N ALA A 239 11.05 -9.98 1.84
CA ALA A 239 12.10 -10.36 0.88
C ALA A 239 11.63 -10.31 -0.59
N LEU A 240 10.32 -10.49 -0.83
CA LEU A 240 9.69 -10.42 -2.16
C LEU A 240 9.17 -9.02 -2.52
N HIS A 241 9.41 -8.02 -1.66
CA HIS A 241 8.94 -6.67 -1.95
C HIS A 241 9.75 -6.10 -3.13
N PRO A 242 9.11 -5.49 -4.15
CA PRO A 242 9.80 -4.94 -5.32
C PRO A 242 10.93 -3.94 -4.99
N TYR A 243 10.77 -3.10 -3.97
CA TYR A 243 11.87 -2.33 -3.37
C TYR A 243 13.12 -3.17 -3.06
N ASN A 244 12.98 -4.29 -2.34
CA ASN A 244 14.11 -5.13 -1.96
C ASN A 244 14.74 -5.86 -3.15
N GLU A 245 13.92 -6.31 -4.10
CA GLU A 245 14.41 -7.10 -5.25
C GLU A 245 14.96 -6.26 -6.40
N CYS A 246 14.41 -5.06 -6.62
CA CYS A 246 14.71 -4.22 -7.79
C CYS A 246 15.49 -2.95 -7.43
N PHE A 247 15.14 -2.26 -6.34
CA PHE A 247 15.77 -0.97 -5.97
C PHE A 247 17.01 -1.18 -5.09
N LEU A 248 16.86 -1.86 -3.95
CA LEU A 248 17.93 -2.07 -2.97
C LEU A 248 19.24 -2.66 -3.55
N PRO A 249 19.22 -3.60 -4.53
CA PRO A 249 20.47 -4.15 -5.08
C PRO A 249 21.29 -3.13 -5.87
N LEU A 250 20.66 -2.06 -6.37
CA LEU A 250 21.30 -0.96 -7.09
C LEU A 250 21.67 0.20 -6.16
N HIS A 251 21.05 0.28 -4.98
CA HIS A 251 21.23 1.32 -3.98
C HIS A 251 21.52 0.69 -2.60
N PRO A 252 22.68 0.00 -2.44
CA PRO A 252 22.99 -0.80 -1.25
C PRO A 252 23.15 0.02 0.05
N GLU A 253 23.32 1.33 -0.07
CA GLU A 253 23.37 2.31 1.03
C GLU A 253 22.03 2.46 1.76
N PHE A 254 20.91 2.11 1.12
CA PHE A 254 19.61 2.15 1.77
C PHE A 254 19.36 0.92 2.68
N PRO A 255 18.53 1.08 3.73
CA PRO A 255 18.16 -0.04 4.58
C PRO A 255 17.26 -1.04 3.85
N VAL A 256 17.41 -2.32 4.17
CA VAL A 256 16.47 -3.34 3.69
C VAL A 256 15.07 -3.09 4.26
N PHE A 257 14.05 -3.21 3.43
CA PHE A 257 12.67 -3.17 3.91
C PHE A 257 12.38 -4.45 4.69
N SER A 258 11.93 -4.30 5.93
CA SER A 258 11.49 -5.39 6.80
C SER A 258 10.25 -4.95 7.56
N SER A 259 9.27 -5.84 7.73
CA SER A 259 8.13 -5.59 8.60
C SER A 259 8.50 -5.84 10.06
N ALA A 260 7.65 -5.38 10.99
CA ALA A 260 7.95 -5.39 12.43
C ALA A 260 8.26 -6.79 13.03
N ASP A 261 7.83 -7.86 12.35
CA ASP A 261 8.03 -9.24 12.81
C ASP A 261 9.27 -9.93 12.22
N PHE A 262 10.00 -9.26 11.33
CA PHE A 262 11.11 -9.86 10.59
C PHE A 262 12.44 -9.16 10.89
N ASP A 263 13.47 -9.96 11.12
CA ASP A 263 14.83 -9.50 11.29
C ASP A 263 15.43 -8.99 9.96
N TYR A 264 16.04 -7.80 10.00
CA TYR A 264 16.59 -7.13 8.81
C TYR A 264 17.65 -7.99 8.10
N ASP A 265 18.59 -8.59 8.84
CA ASP A 265 19.68 -9.38 8.25
C ASP A 265 19.15 -10.68 7.63
N HIS A 266 18.14 -11.28 8.26
CA HIS A 266 17.45 -12.44 7.71
C HIS A 266 16.75 -12.12 6.39
N VAL A 267 15.99 -11.02 6.33
CA VAL A 267 15.33 -10.58 5.08
C VAL A 267 16.37 -10.33 4.00
N ARG A 268 17.47 -9.62 4.32
CA ARG A 268 18.53 -9.31 3.36
C ARG A 268 19.15 -10.55 2.73
N ARG A 269 19.33 -11.64 3.49
CA ARG A 269 19.85 -12.93 2.97
C ARG A 269 18.88 -13.63 2.02
N GLN A 270 17.58 -13.35 2.11
CA GLN A 270 16.54 -13.98 1.29
C GLN A 270 16.22 -13.21 0.00
N VAL A 271 16.66 -11.95 -0.10
CA VAL A 271 16.39 -11.12 -1.29
C VAL A 271 16.97 -11.78 -2.53
N ALA A 272 16.09 -12.14 -3.46
CA ALA A 272 16.46 -12.52 -4.81
C ALA A 272 16.77 -11.23 -5.59
N LYS A 273 18.01 -11.07 -6.03
CA LYS A 273 18.41 -9.90 -6.81
C LYS A 273 17.81 -9.98 -8.21
N ASP A 274 16.90 -9.08 -8.51
CA ASP A 274 16.36 -8.86 -9.85
C ASP A 274 17.16 -7.71 -10.48
N VAL A 275 18.32 -8.03 -11.04
CA VAL A 275 19.22 -7.07 -11.69
C VAL A 275 19.24 -7.37 -13.19
N ASP A 276 18.77 -6.41 -13.98
CA ASP A 276 19.01 -6.42 -15.42
C ASP A 276 20.33 -5.69 -15.72
N PRO A 277 21.39 -6.39 -16.14
CA PRO A 277 22.68 -5.77 -16.45
C PRO A 277 22.64 -4.84 -17.67
N SER A 278 21.53 -4.80 -18.42
CA SER A 278 21.35 -3.94 -19.60
C SER A 278 20.56 -2.66 -19.34
N ALA A 279 20.14 -2.41 -18.09
CA ALA A 279 19.37 -1.23 -17.73
C ALA A 279 20.17 0.07 -17.97
N PRO A 280 19.60 1.08 -18.66
CA PRO A 280 20.29 2.33 -18.87
C PRO A 280 20.42 3.13 -17.56
N THR A 281 21.52 3.85 -17.42
CA THR A 281 21.73 4.77 -16.30
C THR A 281 20.66 5.88 -16.34
N PRO A 282 20.00 6.21 -15.21
CA PRO A 282 19.10 7.36 -15.16
C PRO A 282 19.82 8.65 -15.57
N PRO A 283 19.11 9.61 -16.20
CA PRO A 283 19.67 10.94 -16.40
C PRO A 283 20.05 11.55 -15.05
N LEU A 284 21.28 12.04 -14.95
CA LEU A 284 21.79 12.68 -13.74
C LEU A 284 21.06 14.00 -13.50
N CYS A 285 20.61 14.24 -12.27
CA CYS A 285 20.22 15.58 -11.86
C CYS A 285 21.44 16.51 -11.92
N SER A 286 21.19 17.80 -12.16
CA SER A 286 22.26 18.80 -12.11
C SER A 286 22.97 18.72 -10.76
N ALA A 287 24.31 18.68 -10.76
CA ALA A 287 25.11 18.73 -9.54
C ALA A 287 24.91 20.05 -8.75
N GLN A 288 24.31 21.06 -9.39
CA GLN A 288 23.95 22.34 -8.78
C GLN A 288 22.51 22.38 -8.27
N ALA A 289 21.71 21.33 -8.50
CA ALA A 289 20.34 21.28 -8.02
C ALA A 289 20.30 21.20 -6.47
N PRO A 290 19.38 21.91 -5.82
CA PRO A 290 19.21 21.80 -4.37
C PRO A 290 18.83 20.36 -3.98
N THR A 291 19.32 19.92 -2.83
CA THR A 291 18.94 18.61 -2.27
C THR A 291 17.42 18.52 -2.09
N PRO A 292 16.76 17.45 -2.57
CA PRO A 292 15.33 17.25 -2.39
C PRO A 292 14.89 17.35 -0.93
N ALA A 293 13.75 17.99 -0.67
CA ALA A 293 13.32 18.36 0.68
C ALA A 293 13.06 17.16 1.60
N ASN A 294 12.75 15.98 1.05
CA ASN A 294 12.57 14.75 1.84
C ASN A 294 13.89 14.16 2.36
N ARG A 295 15.04 14.59 1.81
CA ARG A 295 16.39 14.15 2.20
C ARG A 295 17.07 15.02 3.25
N GLU A 296 16.43 16.09 3.73
CA GLU A 296 17.00 16.98 4.76
C GLU A 296 17.55 16.15 5.94
N GLU A 297 18.85 16.22 6.25
CA GLU A 297 19.52 15.47 7.33
C GLU A 297 19.54 13.92 7.16
N LEU A 298 19.20 13.36 5.99
CA LEU A 298 19.40 11.94 5.71
C LEU A 298 20.87 11.67 5.33
N SER A 299 21.66 11.22 6.31
CA SER A 299 23.08 10.88 6.19
C SER A 299 23.42 9.82 5.13
N ILE A 300 22.45 9.00 4.71
CA ILE A 300 22.62 8.03 3.61
C ILE A 300 22.95 8.68 2.26
N PHE A 301 22.71 9.99 2.11
CA PHE A 301 23.01 10.75 0.89
C PHE A 301 24.26 11.63 0.98
N GLU A 302 24.83 11.85 2.17
CA GLU A 302 26.04 12.67 2.33
C GLU A 302 27.25 12.02 1.65
N SER A 303 27.35 10.68 1.69
CA SER A 303 28.45 9.92 1.07
C SER A 303 28.41 9.85 -0.47
N ILE A 304 27.29 10.15 -1.11
CA ILE A 304 27.16 10.11 -2.59
C ILE A 304 27.71 11.39 -3.22
N LEU A 305 27.60 12.53 -2.52
CA LEU A 305 28.12 13.81 -3.02
C LEU A 305 29.65 13.88 -2.90
N GLU A 306 30.24 13.35 -1.82
CA GLU A 306 31.70 13.33 -1.64
C GLU A 306 32.42 12.42 -2.66
N ALA A 307 31.80 11.31 -3.08
CA ALA A 307 32.37 10.41 -4.08
C ALA A 307 32.36 10.99 -5.51
N SER A 308 31.46 11.94 -5.82
CA SER A 308 31.42 12.62 -7.12
C SER A 308 32.49 13.72 -7.24
N ASP A 309 32.92 14.32 -6.12
CA ASP A 309 34.00 15.31 -6.12
C ASP A 309 35.40 14.67 -6.25
N GLU A 310 35.61 13.46 -5.72
CA GLU A 310 36.89 12.74 -5.89
C GLU A 310 37.09 12.16 -7.30
N ALA A 311 36.03 11.95 -8.07
CA ALA A 311 36.11 11.49 -9.46
C ALA A 311 36.45 12.62 -10.47
N SER A 312 36.52 13.87 -10.00
CA SER A 312 36.80 15.06 -10.82
C SER A 312 38.19 15.68 -10.57
N THR A 313 39.09 14.98 -9.87
CA THR A 313 40.50 15.38 -9.67
C THR A 313 41.50 14.45 -10.34
#